data_AF-A0A257Q7S2-F1
#
_entry.id   AF-A0A257Q7S2-F1
#
_cell.length_a   1.000
_cell.length_b   1.000
_cell.length_c   1.000
_cell.angle_alpha   90.00
_cell.angle_beta   90.00
_cell.angle_gamma   90.00
#
_symmetry.space_group_name_H-M   'P 1'
#
loop_
_entity.id
_entity.type
_entity.pdbx_description
1 polymer ?
#
loop_
_entity_poly.entity_id
_entity_poly.type
_entity_poly.pdbx_seq_one_letter_code
_entity_poly.pdbx_strand_id
1 'polypeptide(L)'
;MSGLFGGGARPSAWQTPVLAGLQIQQAGYSKPVPIVYGTARVSPTLMYYADWTVIPHTTTTNVSGGKGGGTSISNTNYTYSATVCFELAEGPVQGVSRIWRNQVTYANPAAVGFTIFTGTYPQSPWGYLTTYHPTEAIGYQGSAYAAFANYDLGTGSLGNHLFEVQGIFTSPGVVDVNPKDVITDFLTNAHYGVLYPSANLGDYTALGNYCSANGILISPAVATQRPAHDWLAEWARIANAGIVWSEKQIKIIPYDQIATAVYDLTDDDFIVKGAADPIVVTRKRRADAY
;
A
#
# COMPACT_ATOMS: atom_id res chain seq x y z
N MET A 1 -71.06 -12.76 -30.50
CA MET A 1 -70.68 -13.55 -29.31
C MET A 1 -69.17 -13.43 -29.15
N SER A 2 -68.73 -12.80 -28.07
CA SER A 2 -67.33 -12.49 -27.75
C SER A 2 -66.76 -13.55 -26.82
N GLY A 3 -65.50 -13.95 -27.04
CA GLY A 3 -64.73 -14.74 -26.07
C GLY A 3 -63.68 -15.70 -26.67
N LEU A 4 -62.66 -15.16 -27.37
CA LEU A 4 -61.54 -15.93 -27.97
C LEU A 4 -60.17 -15.71 -27.29
N PHE A 5 -60.07 -15.05 -26.12
CA PHE A 5 -58.76 -14.82 -25.49
C PHE A 5 -58.79 -15.07 -23.99
N GLY A 6 -58.45 -16.31 -23.59
CA GLY A 6 -58.08 -16.66 -22.22
C GLY A 6 -56.64 -16.25 -21.93
N GLY A 7 -56.36 -14.95 -21.92
CA GLY A 7 -55.09 -14.37 -21.49
C GLY A 7 -55.11 -14.11 -19.99
N GLY A 8 -54.91 -15.14 -19.17
CA GLY A 8 -54.58 -14.96 -17.76
C GLY A 8 -53.17 -14.41 -17.66
N ALA A 9 -53.03 -13.07 -17.54
CA ALA A 9 -51.75 -12.44 -17.21
C ALA A 9 -51.29 -12.99 -15.85
N ARG A 10 -50.37 -13.96 -15.87
CA ARG A 10 -49.64 -14.33 -14.66
C ARG A 10 -48.82 -13.10 -14.26
N PRO A 11 -48.89 -12.63 -13.01
CA PRO A 11 -47.96 -11.60 -12.56
C PRO A 11 -46.54 -12.12 -12.81
N SER A 12 -45.76 -11.39 -13.61
CA SER A 12 -44.35 -11.71 -13.80
C SER A 12 -43.63 -11.41 -12.49
N ALA A 13 -43.26 -12.45 -11.74
CA ALA A 13 -42.29 -12.32 -10.66
C ALA A 13 -40.94 -11.98 -11.29
N TRP A 14 -40.37 -10.84 -10.92
CA TRP A 14 -39.04 -10.44 -11.37
C TRP A 14 -38.04 -10.97 -10.34
N GLN A 15 -37.20 -11.91 -10.77
CA GLN A 15 -36.09 -12.42 -9.97
C GLN A 15 -34.79 -11.84 -10.54
N THR A 16 -34.06 -11.07 -9.74
CA THR A 16 -32.73 -10.61 -10.14
C THR A 16 -31.81 -11.83 -10.26
N PRO A 17 -31.01 -11.97 -11.34
CA PRO A 17 -30.05 -13.05 -11.47
C PRO A 17 -29.13 -13.12 -10.25
N VAL A 18 -28.99 -14.31 -9.66
CA VAL A 18 -28.10 -14.55 -8.51
C VAL A 18 -26.66 -14.58 -9.01
N LEU A 19 -25.78 -13.85 -8.32
CA LEU A 19 -24.35 -13.91 -8.57
C LEU A 19 -23.76 -15.20 -7.99
N ALA A 20 -23.00 -15.91 -8.81
CA ALA A 20 -22.36 -17.18 -8.43
C ALA A 20 -21.10 -16.99 -7.57
N GLY A 21 -20.58 -15.77 -7.48
CA GLY A 21 -19.34 -15.46 -6.76
C GLY A 21 -18.98 -13.99 -6.83
N LEU A 22 -17.90 -13.64 -6.13
CA LEU A 22 -17.40 -12.28 -6.03
C LEU A 22 -16.98 -11.75 -7.42
N GLN A 23 -17.51 -10.59 -7.80
CA GLN A 23 -17.08 -9.90 -9.01
C GLN A 23 -15.76 -9.16 -8.74
N ILE A 24 -14.64 -9.77 -9.12
CA ILE A 24 -13.31 -9.18 -8.94
C ILE A 24 -12.90 -8.49 -10.24
N GLN A 25 -12.94 -7.16 -10.28
CA GLN A 25 -12.63 -6.40 -11.49
C GLN A 25 -11.12 -6.29 -11.77
N GLN A 26 -10.27 -6.42 -10.75
CA GLN A 26 -8.81 -6.56 -10.85
C GLN A 26 -8.27 -7.37 -9.66
N ALA A 27 -8.06 -8.68 -9.82
CA ALA A 27 -7.21 -9.44 -8.91
C ALA A 27 -5.75 -9.04 -9.23
N GLY A 28 -5.00 -8.55 -8.25
CA GLY A 28 -3.70 -7.90 -8.44
C GLY A 28 -2.54 -8.84 -8.75
N TYR A 29 -2.72 -9.80 -9.66
CA TYR A 29 -1.70 -10.78 -10.06
C TYR A 29 -0.40 -10.15 -10.62
N SER A 30 -0.38 -8.84 -10.86
CA SER A 30 0.75 -8.09 -11.42
C SER A 30 1.14 -6.84 -10.62
N LYS A 31 0.60 -6.63 -9.41
CA LYS A 31 1.00 -5.50 -8.56
C LYS A 31 2.10 -5.95 -7.60
N PRO A 32 3.22 -5.21 -7.47
CA PRO A 32 4.21 -5.51 -6.45
C PRO A 32 3.61 -5.28 -5.06
N VAL A 33 4.03 -6.08 -4.08
CA VAL A 33 3.73 -5.83 -2.67
C VAL A 33 4.48 -4.55 -2.26
N PRO A 34 3.79 -3.55 -1.69
CA PRO A 34 4.44 -2.29 -1.39
C PRO A 34 5.29 -2.40 -0.12
N ILE A 35 6.48 -1.81 -0.14
CA ILE A 35 7.28 -1.61 1.08
C ILE A 35 6.94 -0.23 1.63
N VAL A 36 6.48 -0.16 2.88
CA VAL A 36 6.11 1.11 3.52
C VAL A 36 7.12 1.43 4.61
N TYR A 37 7.68 2.63 4.52
CA TYR A 37 8.45 3.24 5.60
C TYR A 37 7.70 4.47 6.12
N GLY A 38 7.78 4.74 7.43
CA GLY A 38 6.98 5.79 8.05
C GLY A 38 5.50 5.43 8.04
N THR A 39 4.62 6.41 7.78
CA THR A 39 3.16 6.18 7.73
C THR A 39 2.60 6.62 6.39
N ALA A 40 1.98 5.70 5.66
CA ALA A 40 1.44 5.97 4.34
C ALA A 40 0.05 5.35 4.13
N ARG A 41 -0.73 5.98 3.25
CA ARG A 41 -2.01 5.42 2.80
C ARG A 41 -1.77 4.46 1.65
N VAL A 42 -2.24 3.22 1.78
CA VAL A 42 -2.05 2.15 0.79
C VAL A 42 -3.40 1.62 0.30
N SER A 43 -3.45 1.29 -0.99
CA SER A 43 -4.55 0.56 -1.60
C SER A 43 -4.31 -0.94 -1.43
N PRO A 44 -5.22 -1.67 -0.77
CA PRO A 44 -5.07 -3.10 -0.56
C PRO A 44 -5.21 -3.88 -1.87
N THR A 45 -4.65 -5.09 -1.89
CA THR A 45 -4.90 -6.09 -2.92
C THR A 45 -5.61 -7.29 -2.31
N LEU A 46 -6.70 -7.76 -2.91
CA LEU A 46 -7.37 -8.99 -2.47
C LEU A 46 -6.44 -10.19 -2.69
N MET A 47 -6.06 -10.88 -1.61
CA MET A 47 -5.14 -12.04 -1.64
C MET A 47 -5.85 -13.38 -1.37
N TYR A 48 -6.97 -13.36 -0.65
CA TYR A 48 -7.75 -14.55 -0.31
C TYR A 48 -9.24 -14.22 -0.23
N TYR A 49 -10.07 -15.18 -0.64
CA TYR A 49 -11.53 -15.09 -0.58
C TYR A 49 -12.13 -16.50 -0.40
N ALA A 50 -13.13 -16.61 0.49
CA ALA A 50 -13.89 -17.83 0.75
C ALA A 50 -15.31 -17.51 1.25
N ASP A 51 -16.09 -18.54 1.61
CA ASP A 51 -17.39 -18.43 2.28
C ASP A 51 -18.43 -17.55 1.57
N TRP A 52 -18.52 -17.65 0.25
CA TRP A 52 -19.54 -16.92 -0.50
C TRP A 52 -20.94 -17.35 -0.07
N THR A 53 -21.69 -16.40 0.46
CA THR A 53 -23.04 -16.62 0.95
C THR A 53 -24.01 -15.69 0.24
N VAL A 54 -25.12 -16.28 -0.22
CA VAL A 54 -26.22 -15.56 -0.87
C VAL A 54 -27.37 -15.43 0.14
N ILE A 55 -27.81 -14.20 0.39
CA ILE A 55 -28.86 -13.88 1.35
C ILE A 55 -30.10 -13.36 0.58
N PRO A 56 -31.18 -14.14 0.47
CA PRO A 56 -32.40 -13.74 -0.24
C PRO A 56 -33.30 -12.83 0.61
N HIS A 57 -33.82 -11.78 -0.02
CA HIS A 57 -34.80 -10.83 0.52
C HIS A 57 -36.05 -10.83 -0.35
N THR A 58 -37.07 -11.58 0.05
CA THR A 58 -38.34 -11.68 -0.68
C THR A 58 -39.37 -10.69 -0.13
N THR A 59 -39.80 -9.75 -0.96
CA THR A 59 -40.90 -8.82 -0.67
C THR A 59 -42.13 -9.23 -1.46
N THR A 60 -43.24 -9.49 -0.78
CA THR A 60 -44.53 -9.80 -1.42
C THR A 60 -45.44 -8.57 -1.35
N THR A 61 -45.77 -8.01 -2.51
CA THR A 61 -46.73 -6.91 -2.63
C THR A 61 -48.07 -7.44 -3.10
N ASN A 62 -49.11 -7.23 -2.30
CA ASN A 62 -50.48 -7.54 -2.70
C ASN A 62 -51.00 -6.40 -3.60
N VAL A 63 -51.30 -6.70 -4.86
CA VAL A 63 -51.87 -5.72 -5.78
C VAL A 63 -53.39 -5.86 -5.71
N SER A 64 -54.06 -4.89 -5.10
CA SER A 64 -55.53 -4.78 -5.07
C SER A 64 -56.03 -4.05 -6.32
N GLY A 65 -56.18 -4.79 -7.42
CA GLY A 65 -56.95 -4.36 -8.59
C GLY A 65 -58.42 -4.74 -8.45
N GLY A 66 -59.34 -3.82 -8.76
CA GLY A 66 -60.77 -3.94 -8.47
C GLY A 66 -61.49 -5.18 -9.06
N LYS A 67 -62.55 -5.59 -8.34
CA LYS A 67 -63.52 -6.66 -8.63
C LYS A 67 -62.90 -8.01 -9.09
N GLY A 68 -62.38 -8.75 -8.10
CA GLY A 68 -62.24 -10.21 -8.18
C GLY A 68 -60.80 -10.69 -8.24
N GLY A 69 -60.21 -10.96 -7.06
CA GLY A 69 -58.94 -11.69 -6.93
C GLY A 69 -57.72 -10.78 -6.72
N GLY A 70 -57.33 -10.59 -5.47
CA GLY A 70 -56.04 -9.98 -5.15
C GLY A 70 -54.92 -10.84 -5.70
N THR A 71 -54.04 -10.25 -6.52
CA THR A 71 -52.87 -10.93 -7.07
C THR A 71 -51.66 -10.50 -6.26
N SER A 72 -50.94 -11.45 -5.65
CA SER A 72 -49.69 -11.17 -4.94
C SER A 72 -48.51 -11.25 -5.91
N ILE A 73 -47.68 -10.22 -5.94
CA ILE A 73 -46.40 -10.20 -6.68
C ILE A 73 -45.28 -10.35 -5.66
N SER A 74 -44.46 -11.39 -5.80
CA SER A 74 -43.25 -11.58 -4.99
C SER A 74 -42.01 -11.14 -5.78
N ASN A 75 -41.21 -10.26 -5.20
CA ASN A 75 -39.92 -9.82 -5.71
C ASN A 75 -38.82 -10.28 -4.76
N THR A 76 -37.82 -11.00 -5.26
CA THR A 76 -36.67 -11.45 -4.45
C THR A 76 -35.41 -10.70 -4.89
N ASN A 77 -34.81 -9.98 -3.95
CA ASN A 77 -33.50 -9.36 -4.09
C ASN A 77 -32.47 -10.16 -3.30
N TYR A 78 -31.19 -10.00 -3.60
CA TYR A 78 -30.11 -10.75 -2.94
C TYR A 78 -29.08 -9.78 -2.39
N THR A 79 -28.63 -10.04 -1.16
CA THR A 79 -27.37 -9.50 -0.64
C THR A 79 -26.34 -10.61 -0.51
N TYR A 80 -25.06 -10.24 -0.47
CA TYR A 80 -23.97 -11.22 -0.47
C TYR A 80 -22.98 -10.94 0.65
N SER A 81 -22.34 -11.99 1.14
CA SER A 81 -21.19 -11.88 2.03
C SER A 81 -20.09 -12.87 1.66
N ALA A 82 -18.86 -12.56 2.04
CA ALA A 82 -17.72 -13.44 1.85
C ALA A 82 -16.64 -13.21 2.89
N THR A 83 -15.86 -14.24 3.21
CA THR A 83 -14.61 -14.09 3.95
C THR A 83 -13.53 -13.55 3.00
N VAL A 84 -12.82 -12.49 3.40
CA VAL A 84 -11.81 -11.83 2.54
C VAL A 84 -10.54 -11.50 3.33
N CYS A 85 -9.39 -11.58 2.66
CA CYS A 85 -8.13 -11.02 3.15
C CYS A 85 -7.54 -10.05 2.12
N PHE A 86 -7.03 -8.94 2.62
CA PHE A 86 -6.43 -7.85 1.86
C PHE A 86 -4.96 -7.70 2.21
N GLU A 87 -4.08 -7.93 1.24
CA GLU A 87 -2.67 -7.63 1.37
C GLU A 87 -2.45 -6.11 1.37
N LEU A 88 -1.71 -5.62 2.36
CA LEU A 88 -1.47 -4.20 2.56
C LEU A 88 -0.04 -3.81 2.20
N ALA A 89 0.96 -4.49 2.77
CA ALA A 89 2.36 -4.14 2.62
C ALA A 89 3.27 -5.30 3.04
N GLU A 90 4.54 -5.21 2.66
CA GLU A 90 5.60 -6.03 3.24
C GLU A 90 5.77 -5.67 4.73
N GLY A 91 5.85 -6.70 5.56
CA GLY A 91 6.03 -6.62 7.00
C GLY A 91 7.46 -6.94 7.46
N PRO A 92 7.73 -6.86 8.77
CA PRO A 92 6.79 -6.49 9.83
C PRO A 92 6.50 -4.98 9.86
N VAL A 93 5.21 -4.62 9.74
CA VAL A 93 4.75 -3.24 9.92
C VAL A 93 4.47 -2.97 11.41
N GLN A 94 4.58 -1.72 11.84
CA GLN A 94 4.24 -1.33 13.22
C GLN A 94 2.75 -1.42 13.52
N GLY A 95 1.90 -1.21 12.51
CA GLY A 95 0.46 -1.34 12.66
C GLY A 95 -0.33 -0.72 11.52
N VAL A 96 -1.65 -0.70 11.70
CA VAL A 96 -2.60 -0.05 10.78
C VAL A 96 -3.54 0.82 11.61
N SER A 97 -3.43 2.13 11.44
CA SER A 97 -4.09 3.10 12.30
C SER A 97 -5.48 3.47 11.82
N ARG A 98 -5.72 3.56 10.51
CA ARG A 98 -6.99 4.04 9.94
C ARG A 98 -7.41 3.24 8.73
N ILE A 99 -8.70 3.23 8.46
CA ILE A 99 -9.27 2.68 7.23
C ILE A 99 -10.29 3.66 6.64
N TRP A 100 -10.21 3.83 5.32
CA TRP A 100 -11.26 4.45 4.53
C TRP A 100 -12.00 3.35 3.80
N ARG A 101 -13.29 3.19 4.08
CA ARG A 101 -14.18 2.28 3.37
C ARG A 101 -15.20 3.12 2.63
N ASN A 102 -15.12 3.09 1.30
CA ASN A 102 -15.85 3.99 0.41
C ASN A 102 -15.55 5.46 0.78
N GLN A 103 -16.58 6.22 1.16
CA GLN A 103 -16.47 7.62 1.54
C GLN A 103 -16.39 7.85 3.05
N VAL A 104 -16.33 6.78 3.86
CA VAL A 104 -16.32 6.86 5.33
C VAL A 104 -14.94 6.54 5.87
N THR A 105 -14.50 7.33 6.85
CA THR A 105 -13.23 7.15 7.56
C THR A 105 -13.50 6.52 8.93
N TYR A 106 -12.68 5.55 9.31
CA TYR A 106 -12.71 4.93 10.63
C TYR A 106 -11.34 5.01 11.28
N ALA A 107 -11.33 5.32 12.57
CA ALA A 107 -10.12 5.55 13.36
C ALA A 107 -9.39 4.27 13.79
N ASN A 108 -9.93 3.09 13.49
CA ASN A 108 -9.29 1.80 13.72
C ASN A 108 -9.97 0.74 12.82
N PRO A 109 -9.23 -0.07 12.05
CA PRO A 109 -9.79 -1.17 11.27
C PRO A 109 -10.60 -2.19 12.09
N ALA A 110 -10.21 -2.47 13.33
CA ALA A 110 -10.92 -3.40 14.20
C ALA A 110 -12.34 -2.93 14.54
N ALA A 111 -12.56 -1.61 14.62
CA ALA A 111 -13.88 -1.03 14.91
C ALA A 111 -14.91 -1.32 13.81
N VAL A 112 -14.47 -1.70 12.62
CA VAL A 112 -15.33 -2.10 11.51
C VAL A 112 -15.27 -3.59 11.20
N GLY A 113 -14.55 -4.39 11.99
CA GLY A 113 -14.52 -5.86 11.87
C GLY A 113 -13.27 -6.45 11.21
N PHE A 114 -12.28 -5.63 10.84
CA PHE A 114 -11.01 -6.16 10.31
C PHE A 114 -10.10 -6.68 11.43
N THR A 115 -9.54 -7.86 11.24
CA THR A 115 -8.40 -8.37 12.00
C THR A 115 -7.12 -8.04 11.25
N ILE A 116 -6.17 -7.38 11.92
CA ILE A 116 -4.91 -6.95 11.31
C ILE A 116 -3.78 -7.91 11.67
N PHE A 117 -3.00 -8.26 10.65
CA PHE A 117 -1.77 -9.05 10.73
C PHE A 117 -0.62 -8.17 10.28
N THR A 118 0.45 -8.11 11.07
CA THR A 118 1.55 -7.17 10.85
C THR A 118 2.66 -7.71 9.94
N GLY A 119 2.62 -8.98 9.54
CA GLY A 119 3.61 -9.59 8.65
C GLY A 119 4.91 -10.00 9.35
N THR A 120 4.84 -10.49 10.58
CA THR A 120 6.04 -10.94 11.32
C THR A 120 6.67 -12.21 10.73
N TYR A 121 7.92 -12.47 11.09
CA TYR A 121 8.63 -13.70 10.79
C TYR A 121 8.98 -14.42 12.11
N PRO A 122 8.29 -15.51 12.49
CA PRO A 122 7.12 -16.10 11.85
C PRO A 122 5.82 -15.34 12.14
N GLN A 123 4.79 -15.59 11.33
CA GLN A 123 3.42 -15.15 11.54
C GLN A 123 2.49 -16.36 11.62
N SER A 124 1.60 -16.36 12.60
CA SER A 124 0.61 -17.41 12.81
C SER A 124 -0.54 -17.29 11.79
N PRO A 125 -1.11 -18.41 11.32
CA PRO A 125 -2.34 -18.38 10.53
C PRO A 125 -3.49 -17.70 11.27
N TRP A 126 -4.41 -17.10 10.52
CA TRP A 126 -5.59 -16.48 11.11
C TRP A 126 -6.49 -17.52 11.76
N GLY A 127 -6.87 -17.30 13.03
CA GLY A 127 -7.67 -18.22 13.83
C GLY A 127 -9.02 -18.62 13.22
N TYR A 128 -9.62 -17.76 12.39
CA TYR A 128 -10.82 -18.11 11.64
C TYR A 128 -10.54 -19.22 10.62
N LEU A 129 -9.48 -19.07 9.81
CA LEU A 129 -9.10 -20.09 8.84
C LEU A 129 -8.67 -21.39 9.53
N THR A 130 -7.94 -21.34 10.64
CA THR A 130 -7.58 -22.59 11.35
C THR A 130 -8.80 -23.35 11.87
N THR A 131 -9.90 -22.64 12.15
CA THR A 131 -11.13 -23.23 12.68
C THR A 131 -12.03 -23.76 11.57
N TYR A 132 -12.24 -22.97 10.51
CA TYR A 132 -13.25 -23.25 9.49
C TYR A 132 -12.66 -23.76 8.15
N HIS A 133 -11.40 -23.42 7.85
CA HIS A 133 -10.69 -23.77 6.61
C HIS A 133 -9.26 -24.26 6.88
N PRO A 134 -9.06 -25.31 7.70
CA PRO A 134 -7.73 -25.68 8.22
C PRO A 134 -6.73 -26.08 7.13
N THR A 135 -7.21 -26.57 5.98
CA THR A 135 -6.36 -26.91 4.83
C THR A 135 -5.82 -25.69 4.07
N GLU A 136 -6.40 -24.52 4.29
CA GLU A 136 -6.07 -23.25 3.63
C GLU A 136 -5.48 -22.22 4.60
N ALA A 137 -5.36 -22.59 5.88
CA ALA A 137 -4.87 -21.73 6.96
C ALA A 137 -3.35 -21.51 6.88
N ILE A 138 -2.94 -20.57 6.04
CA ILE A 138 -1.54 -20.18 5.83
C ILE A 138 -1.21 -18.96 6.70
N GLY A 139 0.02 -18.89 7.23
CA GLY A 139 0.49 -17.80 8.09
C GLY A 139 0.84 -16.49 7.36
N TYR A 140 1.03 -16.53 6.04
CA TYR A 140 1.45 -15.40 5.21
C TYR A 140 2.59 -14.59 5.86
N GLN A 141 3.70 -15.25 6.18
CA GLN A 141 4.84 -14.62 6.85
C GLN A 141 5.45 -13.55 5.94
N GLY A 142 5.78 -12.39 6.49
CA GLY A 142 6.25 -11.24 5.70
C GLY A 142 5.16 -10.38 5.08
N SER A 143 3.91 -10.84 5.08
CA SER A 143 2.78 -10.11 4.52
C SER A 143 1.96 -9.47 5.63
N ALA A 144 1.89 -8.14 5.62
CA ALA A 144 0.95 -7.41 6.46
C ALA A 144 -0.40 -7.34 5.73
N TYR A 145 -1.43 -7.91 6.36
CA TYR A 145 -2.76 -8.04 5.75
C TYR A 145 -3.90 -7.75 6.71
N ALA A 146 -5.06 -7.39 6.15
CA ALA A 146 -6.31 -7.20 6.86
C ALA A 146 -7.32 -8.30 6.48
N ALA A 147 -7.81 -9.05 7.47
CA ALA A 147 -8.76 -10.13 7.28
C ALA A 147 -10.15 -9.78 7.82
N PHE A 148 -11.20 -10.27 7.17
CA PHE A 148 -12.59 -10.06 7.58
C PHE A 148 -13.43 -11.29 7.26
N ALA A 149 -14.01 -11.92 8.29
CA ALA A 149 -14.92 -13.05 8.12
C ALA A 149 -16.34 -12.57 7.81
N ASN A 150 -17.00 -13.16 6.81
CA ASN A 150 -18.37 -12.80 6.42
C ASN A 150 -18.55 -11.29 6.14
N TYR A 151 -17.61 -10.69 5.41
CA TYR A 151 -17.69 -9.30 4.96
C TYR A 151 -18.94 -9.06 4.10
N ASP A 152 -19.74 -8.05 4.45
CA ASP A 152 -20.94 -7.65 3.70
C ASP A 152 -20.59 -6.94 2.39
N LEU A 153 -21.00 -7.54 1.28
CA LEU A 153 -20.78 -7.11 -0.10
C LEU A 153 -22.00 -6.41 -0.70
N GLY A 154 -23.09 -6.26 0.05
CA GLY A 154 -24.33 -5.65 -0.44
C GLY A 154 -24.79 -6.33 -1.73
N THR A 155 -24.72 -5.62 -2.85
CA THR A 155 -25.15 -6.10 -4.19
C THR A 155 -24.16 -7.04 -4.89
N GLY A 156 -23.06 -7.42 -4.23
CA GLY A 156 -22.13 -8.46 -4.72
C GLY A 156 -20.79 -7.97 -5.23
N SER A 157 -20.47 -6.69 -4.99
CA SER A 157 -19.18 -6.09 -5.33
C SER A 157 -18.42 -5.67 -4.08
N LEU A 158 -17.09 -5.81 -4.10
CA LEU A 158 -16.24 -5.23 -3.07
C LEU A 158 -16.30 -3.70 -3.14
N GLY A 159 -16.43 -3.06 -1.98
CA GLY A 159 -16.27 -1.61 -1.84
C GLY A 159 -14.82 -1.17 -2.11
N ASN A 160 -14.62 0.15 -2.17
CA ASN A 160 -13.26 0.71 -2.21
C ASN A 160 -12.69 0.81 -0.79
N HIS A 161 -11.43 0.42 -0.62
CA HIS A 161 -10.76 0.46 0.67
C HIS A 161 -9.40 1.11 0.53
N LEU A 162 -9.01 1.90 1.52
CA LEU A 162 -7.64 2.38 1.71
C LEU A 162 -7.28 2.19 3.18
N PHE A 163 -6.02 1.88 3.46
CA PHE A 163 -5.53 1.67 4.81
C PHE A 163 -4.37 2.62 5.11
N GLU A 164 -4.33 3.18 6.30
CA GLU A 164 -3.16 3.92 6.81
C GLU A 164 -2.24 2.92 7.49
N VAL A 165 -1.14 2.59 6.82
CA VAL A 165 -0.16 1.62 7.27
C VAL A 165 0.98 2.38 7.95
N GLN A 166 1.26 2.02 9.20
CA GLN A 166 2.46 2.42 9.92
C GLN A 166 3.52 1.36 9.62
N GLY A 167 4.41 1.67 8.70
CA GLY A 167 5.34 0.75 8.06
C GLY A 167 6.45 0.22 8.96
N ILE A 168 7.56 -0.18 8.34
CA ILE A 168 8.63 -0.96 8.95
C ILE A 168 9.42 -0.14 9.98
N PHE A 169 9.60 1.16 9.72
CA PHE A 169 10.30 2.09 10.61
C PHE A 169 9.52 3.38 10.81
N THR A 170 9.66 3.94 12.00
CA THR A 170 9.26 5.31 12.37
C THR A 170 10.37 5.90 13.23
N SER A 171 10.59 7.20 13.14
CA SER A 171 11.53 7.89 14.01
C SER A 171 10.89 8.21 15.37
N PRO A 172 11.67 8.29 16.47
CA PRO A 172 11.11 8.51 17.79
C PRO A 172 10.24 9.78 17.88
N GLY A 173 8.99 9.61 18.32
CA GLY A 173 8.05 10.71 18.54
C GLY A 173 7.38 11.27 17.27
N VAL A 174 7.62 10.67 16.11
CA VAL A 174 7.06 11.09 14.82
C VAL A 174 6.57 9.89 14.01
N VAL A 175 5.69 10.13 13.06
CA VAL A 175 5.09 9.07 12.21
C VAL A 175 5.92 8.77 10.96
N ASP A 176 6.84 9.67 10.62
CA ASP A 176 7.77 9.57 9.50
C ASP A 176 9.11 8.98 9.96
N VAL A 177 9.99 8.68 9.01
CA VAL A 177 11.28 8.03 9.28
C VAL A 177 12.46 8.83 8.73
N ASN A 178 13.60 8.72 9.42
CA ASN A 178 14.86 9.27 8.97
C ASN A 178 15.31 8.60 7.66
N PRO A 179 15.66 9.36 6.60
CA PRO A 179 16.12 8.79 5.33
C PRO A 179 17.28 7.81 5.45
N LYS A 180 18.16 7.98 6.45
CA LYS A 180 19.24 7.03 6.76
C LYS A 180 18.71 5.62 6.94
N ASP A 181 17.67 5.46 7.76
CA ASP A 181 17.17 4.14 8.16
C ASP A 181 16.46 3.47 6.99
N VAL A 182 15.70 4.25 6.20
CA VAL A 182 15.10 3.80 4.94
C VAL A 182 16.14 3.27 3.98
N ILE A 183 17.19 4.05 3.71
CA ILE A 183 18.22 3.68 2.74
C ILE A 183 19.01 2.45 3.21
N THR A 184 19.37 2.41 4.49
CA THR A 184 20.14 1.30 5.07
C THR A 184 19.37 -0.01 4.95
N ASP A 185 18.10 0.00 5.35
CA ASP A 185 17.26 -1.19 5.30
C ASP A 185 16.94 -1.60 3.85
N PHE A 186 16.53 -0.66 2.99
CA PHE A 186 16.23 -0.95 1.59
C PHE A 186 17.42 -1.60 0.87
N LEU A 187 18.65 -1.20 1.20
CA LEU A 187 19.85 -1.79 0.64
C LEU A 187 20.15 -3.19 1.20
N THR A 188 19.92 -3.45 2.49
CA THR A 188 20.49 -4.62 3.19
C THR A 188 19.49 -5.68 3.62
N ASN A 189 18.19 -5.37 3.64
CA ASN A 189 17.18 -6.27 4.17
C ASN A 189 17.16 -7.59 3.39
N ALA A 190 17.20 -8.71 4.11
CA ALA A 190 17.31 -10.05 3.53
C ALA A 190 16.03 -10.55 2.85
N HIS A 191 14.87 -9.95 3.16
CA HIS A 191 13.56 -10.42 2.68
C HIS A 191 13.11 -9.68 1.43
N TYR A 192 13.21 -8.35 1.43
CA TYR A 192 12.67 -7.49 0.37
C TYR A 192 13.67 -6.44 -0.14
N GLY A 193 14.85 -6.35 0.47
CA GLY A 193 15.86 -5.36 0.11
C GLY A 193 16.65 -5.74 -1.14
N VAL A 194 17.60 -4.87 -1.51
CA VAL A 194 18.48 -5.05 -2.68
C VAL A 194 19.54 -6.13 -2.46
N LEU A 195 19.73 -6.58 -1.21
CA LEU A 195 20.79 -7.53 -0.79
C LEU A 195 22.20 -7.00 -1.07
N TYR A 196 22.37 -5.68 -0.96
CA TYR A 196 23.65 -5.03 -1.09
C TYR A 196 24.57 -5.41 0.09
N PRO A 197 25.84 -5.78 -0.16
CA PRO A 197 26.74 -6.18 0.92
C PRO A 197 26.94 -5.07 1.94
N SER A 198 26.61 -5.33 3.21
CA SER A 198 26.74 -4.35 4.30
C SER A 198 28.19 -3.87 4.49
N ALA A 199 29.19 -4.72 4.18
CA ALA A 199 30.60 -4.36 4.18
C ALA A 199 30.96 -3.21 3.22
N ASN A 200 30.15 -3.02 2.16
CA ASN A 200 30.33 -1.97 1.16
C ASN A 200 29.43 -0.75 1.43
N LEU A 201 28.74 -0.68 2.57
CA LEU A 201 28.05 0.54 3.00
C LEU A 201 29.02 1.44 3.77
N GLY A 202 28.98 2.74 3.48
CA GLY A 202 29.69 3.74 4.27
C GLY A 202 28.97 4.04 5.60
N ASP A 203 29.57 4.90 6.43
CA ASP A 203 28.92 5.41 7.62
C ASP A 203 27.87 6.49 7.27
N TYR A 204 26.60 6.22 7.57
CA TYR A 204 25.48 7.15 7.35
C TYR A 204 25.08 7.93 8.60
N THR A 205 25.90 7.91 9.67
CA THR A 205 25.64 8.65 10.90
C THR A 205 25.53 10.16 10.66
N ALA A 206 26.41 10.72 9.83
CA ALA A 206 26.37 12.14 9.45
C ALA A 206 25.05 12.50 8.74
N LEU A 207 24.58 11.65 7.82
CA LEU A 207 23.30 11.82 7.14
C LEU A 207 22.14 11.80 8.15
N GLY A 208 22.12 10.82 9.05
CA GLY A 208 21.08 10.69 10.07
C GLY A 208 21.02 11.90 11.00
N ASN A 209 22.16 12.37 11.48
CA ASN A 209 22.26 13.56 12.34
C ASN A 209 21.81 14.82 11.60
N TYR A 210 22.25 15.01 10.36
CA TYR A 210 21.84 16.12 9.52
C TYR A 210 20.32 16.14 9.30
N CYS A 211 19.73 15.00 8.93
CA CYS A 211 18.29 14.91 8.71
C CYS A 211 17.51 15.22 10.00
N SER A 212 17.92 14.63 11.13
CA SER A 212 17.30 14.89 12.43
C SER A 212 17.41 16.36 12.86
N ALA A 213 18.58 16.98 12.69
CA ALA A 213 18.81 18.38 13.06
C ALA A 213 17.98 19.36 12.22
N ASN A 214 17.69 19.01 10.96
CA ASN A 214 16.93 19.84 10.03
C ASN A 214 15.45 19.43 9.90
N GLY A 215 14.98 18.45 10.69
CA GLY A 215 13.60 17.96 10.63
C GLY A 215 13.24 17.28 9.30
N ILE A 216 14.22 16.72 8.60
CA ILE A 216 14.01 16.02 7.33
C ILE A 216 13.64 14.56 7.63
N LEU A 217 12.38 14.24 7.38
CA LEU A 217 11.82 12.89 7.53
C LEU A 217 11.01 12.55 6.28
N ILE A 218 10.87 11.25 5.99
CA ILE A 218 10.16 10.74 4.82
C ILE A 218 9.22 9.60 5.21
N SER A 219 8.16 9.39 4.42
CA SER A 219 7.27 8.23 4.53
C SER A 219 7.03 7.57 3.16
N PRO A 220 8.07 6.98 2.54
CA PRO A 220 7.94 6.40 1.21
C PRO A 220 7.10 5.12 1.23
N ALA A 221 6.13 5.04 0.33
CA ALA A 221 5.45 3.81 -0.05
C ALA A 221 5.98 3.33 -1.41
N VAL A 222 6.90 2.36 -1.37
CA VAL A 222 7.53 1.75 -2.54
C VAL A 222 6.56 0.75 -3.15
N ALA A 223 5.57 1.27 -3.88
CA ALA A 223 4.47 0.48 -4.45
C ALA A 223 4.61 0.23 -5.96
N THR A 224 5.71 0.66 -6.57
CA THR A 224 5.96 0.51 -8.01
C THR A 224 7.34 -0.06 -8.26
N GLN A 225 7.46 -0.87 -9.30
CA GLN A 225 8.73 -1.43 -9.71
C GLN A 225 9.54 -0.36 -10.46
N ARG A 226 10.65 0.07 -9.84
CA ARG A 226 11.65 0.97 -10.42
C ARG A 226 13.04 0.42 -10.11
N PRO A 227 14.07 0.74 -10.91
CA PRO A 227 15.44 0.45 -10.53
C PRO A 227 15.76 0.97 -9.13
N ALA A 228 16.43 0.16 -8.30
CA ALA A 228 16.73 0.53 -6.91
C ALA A 228 17.48 1.87 -6.78
N HIS A 229 18.38 2.16 -7.72
CA HIS A 229 19.13 3.42 -7.72
C HIS A 229 18.24 4.66 -7.91
N ASP A 230 17.10 4.54 -8.57
CA ASP A 230 16.18 5.66 -8.74
C ASP A 230 15.51 6.04 -7.42
N TRP A 231 15.14 5.05 -6.60
CA TRP A 231 14.64 5.28 -5.24
C TRP A 231 15.71 5.91 -4.36
N LEU A 232 16.94 5.39 -4.41
CA LEU A 232 18.05 5.93 -3.64
C LEU A 232 18.37 7.39 -4.02
N ALA A 233 18.41 7.69 -5.32
CA ALA A 233 18.66 9.04 -5.81
C ALA A 233 17.56 10.03 -5.39
N GLU A 234 16.30 9.58 -5.37
CA GLU A 234 15.16 10.36 -4.91
C GLU A 234 15.25 10.65 -3.40
N TRP A 235 15.49 9.63 -2.57
CA TRP A 235 15.62 9.81 -1.12
C TRP A 235 16.85 10.62 -0.72
N ALA A 236 17.98 10.43 -1.39
CA ALA A 236 19.17 11.25 -1.18
C ALA A 236 18.92 12.71 -1.55
N ARG A 237 18.20 12.98 -2.66
CA ARG A 237 17.81 14.33 -3.04
C ARG A 237 16.88 14.98 -2.00
N ILE A 238 15.88 14.24 -1.50
CA ILE A 238 15.01 14.73 -0.41
C ILE A 238 15.84 15.04 0.84
N ALA A 239 16.81 14.19 1.17
CA ALA A 239 17.72 14.37 2.29
C ALA A 239 18.78 15.46 2.08
N ASN A 240 18.73 16.20 0.96
CA ASN A 240 19.75 17.17 0.56
C ASN A 240 21.16 16.57 0.64
N ALA A 241 21.36 15.39 0.05
CA ALA A 241 22.60 14.63 0.12
C ALA A 241 23.04 14.11 -1.25
N GLY A 242 24.36 13.95 -1.40
CA GLY A 242 25.00 13.33 -2.56
C GLY A 242 25.39 11.88 -2.28
N ILE A 243 25.20 11.01 -3.26
CA ILE A 243 25.70 9.63 -3.24
C ILE A 243 27.08 9.60 -3.88
N VAL A 244 28.08 9.10 -3.16
CA VAL A 244 29.46 9.01 -3.64
C VAL A 244 30.03 7.60 -3.43
N TRP A 245 30.85 7.16 -4.37
CA TRP A 245 31.62 5.91 -4.24
C TRP A 245 33.06 6.24 -3.86
N SER A 246 33.50 5.79 -2.69
CA SER A 246 34.87 5.98 -2.21
C SER A 246 35.25 4.86 -1.26
N GLU A 247 36.52 4.47 -1.25
CA GLU A 247 37.04 3.41 -0.35
C GLU A 247 36.28 2.07 -0.48
N LYS A 248 35.78 1.75 -1.68
CA LYS A 248 34.92 0.58 -1.96
C LYS A 248 33.58 0.58 -1.22
N GLN A 249 33.15 1.76 -0.75
CA GLN A 249 31.89 1.94 -0.06
C GLN A 249 31.01 2.97 -0.76
N ILE A 250 29.70 2.74 -0.72
CA ILE A 250 28.70 3.73 -1.10
C ILE A 250 28.42 4.61 0.12
N LYS A 251 28.85 5.87 0.04
CA LYS A 251 28.67 6.90 1.07
C LYS A 251 27.55 7.84 0.63
N ILE A 252 26.77 8.35 1.59
CA ILE A 252 25.72 9.33 1.34
C ILE A 252 26.00 10.52 2.25
N ILE A 253 26.39 11.63 1.64
CA ILE A 253 26.96 12.78 2.33
C ILE A 253 25.99 13.96 2.18
N PRO A 254 25.46 14.53 3.28
CA PRO A 254 24.61 15.70 3.21
C PRO A 254 25.39 16.91 2.65
N TYR A 255 24.71 17.76 1.88
CA TYR A 255 25.22 19.05 1.41
C TYR A 255 25.12 20.10 2.52
N ASP A 256 25.82 19.81 3.62
CA ASP A 256 26.07 20.71 4.74
C ASP A 256 26.99 21.86 4.24
N GLN A 257 26.50 23.12 4.36
CA GLN A 257 27.24 24.33 3.98
C GLN A 257 28.12 24.91 5.10
N ILE A 258 28.20 24.24 6.24
CA ILE A 258 28.97 24.62 7.44
C ILE A 258 30.23 23.75 7.56
N ALA A 259 30.74 23.24 6.43
CA ALA A 259 32.06 22.64 6.42
C ALA A 259 33.12 23.76 6.41
N THR A 260 33.98 23.79 7.44
CA THR A 260 35.29 24.41 7.36
C THR A 260 35.97 23.94 6.07
N ALA A 261 36.58 24.85 5.30
CA ALA A 261 37.28 24.50 4.08
C ALA A 261 38.24 23.33 4.36
N VAL A 262 37.99 22.19 3.72
CA VAL A 262 38.77 20.96 3.94
C VAL A 262 40.15 21.07 3.29
N TYR A 263 40.22 21.86 2.21
CA TYR A 263 41.43 22.09 1.45
C TYR A 263 41.60 23.59 1.21
N ASP A 264 42.83 24.06 1.43
CA ASP A 264 43.29 25.39 1.04
C ASP A 264 44.10 25.23 -0.25
N LEU A 265 43.39 25.06 -1.36
CA LEU A 265 44.01 24.81 -2.66
C LEU A 265 44.40 26.13 -3.32
N THR A 266 45.64 26.19 -3.76
CA THR A 266 46.23 27.25 -4.59
C THR A 266 46.47 26.73 -6.01
N ASP A 267 46.83 27.62 -6.94
CA ASP A 267 47.15 27.21 -8.32
C ASP A 267 48.29 26.18 -8.39
N ASP A 268 49.20 26.20 -7.40
CA ASP A 268 50.33 25.27 -7.29
C ASP A 268 49.90 23.82 -6.95
N ASP A 269 48.67 23.63 -6.46
CA ASP A 269 48.14 22.32 -6.07
C ASP A 269 47.49 21.55 -7.23
N PHE A 270 47.40 22.17 -8.42
CA PHE A 270 46.76 21.57 -9.61
C PHE A 270 47.79 21.10 -10.64
N ILE A 271 47.56 19.91 -11.20
CA ILE A 271 48.38 19.39 -12.30
C ILE A 271 47.89 20.00 -13.62
N VAL A 272 48.72 20.85 -14.22
CA VAL A 272 48.40 21.56 -15.46
C VAL A 272 49.02 20.87 -16.68
N LYS A 273 48.26 20.75 -17.77
CA LYS A 273 48.80 20.31 -19.07
C LYS A 273 49.24 21.54 -19.88
N GLY A 274 50.53 21.87 -19.81
CA GLY A 274 51.10 23.02 -20.56
C GLY A 274 50.82 24.35 -19.85
N ALA A 275 50.49 25.39 -20.62
CA ALA A 275 50.31 26.76 -20.11
C ALA A 275 48.83 27.17 -19.91
N ALA A 276 47.92 26.20 -19.75
CA ALA A 276 46.51 26.48 -19.50
C ALA A 276 46.26 26.89 -18.04
N ASP A 277 45.18 27.63 -17.75
CA ASP A 277 44.79 27.86 -16.36
C ASP A 277 44.38 26.53 -15.70
N PRO A 278 44.78 26.30 -14.43
CA PRO A 278 44.44 25.06 -13.72
C PRO A 278 42.93 24.90 -13.45
N ILE A 279 42.19 26.02 -13.39
CA ILE A 279 40.76 26.06 -13.08
C ILE A 279 40.00 26.83 -14.16
N VAL A 280 38.95 26.24 -14.71
CA VAL A 280 38.05 26.89 -15.66
C VAL A 280 36.65 27.01 -15.04
N VAL A 281 36.22 28.25 -14.77
CA VAL A 281 34.89 28.53 -14.20
C VAL A 281 33.89 28.83 -15.31
N THR A 282 32.87 27.97 -15.44
CA THR A 282 31.77 28.18 -16.39
C THR A 282 30.52 28.65 -15.66
N ARG A 283 30.01 29.82 -16.03
CA ARG A 283 28.75 30.35 -15.50
C ARG A 283 27.64 30.16 -16.53
N LYS A 284 26.52 29.54 -16.13
CA LYS A 284 25.31 29.50 -16.97
C LYS A 284 24.76 30.91 -17.20
N ARG A 285 24.14 31.13 -18.36
CA ARG A 285 23.51 32.42 -18.68
C ARG A 285 22.35 32.63 -17.71
N ARG A 286 22.07 33.90 -17.37
CA ARG A 286 20.93 34.25 -16.50
C ARG A 286 19.59 33.72 -17.04
N ALA A 287 19.44 33.63 -18.37
CA ALA A 287 18.23 33.12 -19.00
C ALA A 287 17.95 31.62 -18.70
N ASP A 288 18.97 30.85 -18.34
CA ASP A 288 18.87 29.40 -18.09
C ASP A 288 18.73 29.09 -16.58
N ALA A 289 18.48 30.10 -15.75
CA ALA A 289 18.43 30.00 -14.29
C ALA A 289 17.00 29.88 -13.74
N TYR A 290 15.99 29.74 -14.60
CA TYR A 290 14.57 29.69 -14.25
C TYR A 290 13.96 28.36 -14.71
#